data_AF-A0A8T4ITD4-F1
#
_entry.id   AF-A0A8T4ITD4-F1
#
_cell.length_a   1.000
_cell.length_b   1.000
_cell.length_c   1.000
_cell.angle_alpha   90.00
_cell.angle_beta   90.00
_cell.angle_gamma   90.00
#
_symmetry.space_group_name_H-M   'P 1'
#
loop_
_entity.id
_entity.type
_entity.pdbx_description
1 polymer ?
#
loop_
_entity_poly.entity_id
_entity_poly.type
_entity_poly.pdbx_seq_one_letter_code
_entity_poly.pdbx_strand_id
1 'polypeptide(L)'
;RWDGRDWTVLPPVQGIRLTVTDLLPSAPDDVWATGAAFGVGGPPDKPPGIVLRRWNGTEWTSWTDRTPFTVGALTSICADARGRPALISGWDFWDQSRSHYLRWDAAAEAWTSQRGPATPEIKPLMNNVTAIPGTDGFWSVGTTSRYAYPPAQLHIERYA
;
A
#
# COMPACT_ATOMS: atom_id res chain seq x y z
N ARG A 1 -4.41 19.38 -4.28
CA ARG A 1 -3.11 19.86 -4.83
C ARG A 1 -2.88 21.29 -4.36
N TRP A 2 -1.72 21.58 -3.78
CA TRP A 2 -1.31 22.94 -3.42
C TRP A 2 -0.62 23.60 -4.61
N ASP A 3 -0.93 24.86 -4.92
CA ASP A 3 -0.33 25.62 -6.03
C ASP A 3 0.62 26.73 -5.58
N GLY A 4 0.91 26.81 -4.27
CA GLY A 4 1.69 27.91 -3.68
C GLY A 4 0.83 28.95 -2.97
N ARG A 5 -0.49 28.95 -3.19
CA ARG A 5 -1.44 29.90 -2.58
C ARG A 5 -2.68 29.23 -2.03
N ASP A 6 -3.23 28.27 -2.77
CA ASP A 6 -4.50 27.63 -2.46
C ASP A 6 -4.46 26.12 -2.69
N TRP A 7 -5.42 25.43 -2.05
CA TRP A 7 -5.68 24.02 -2.26
C TRP A 7 -6.73 23.82 -3.35
N THR A 8 -6.40 23.05 -4.38
CA THR A 8 -7.35 22.56 -5.38
C THR A 8 -7.77 21.12 -5.06
N VAL A 9 -9.07 20.87 -5.06
CA VAL A 9 -9.64 19.52 -4.92
C VAL A 9 -9.52 18.80 -6.26
N LEU A 10 -8.96 17.58 -6.25
CA LEU A 10 -8.91 16.72 -7.43
C LEU A 10 -10.24 15.96 -7.59
N PRO A 11 -10.57 15.46 -8.80
CA PRO A 11 -11.74 14.61 -9.02
C PRO A 11 -11.87 13.49 -7.97
N PRO A 12 -13.08 13.20 -7.48
CA PRO A 12 -13.26 12.24 -6.40
C PRO A 12 -13.03 10.79 -6.86
N VAL A 13 -12.40 9.99 -5.99
CA VAL A 13 -12.36 8.54 -6.14
C VAL A 13 -13.58 7.94 -5.44
N GLN A 14 -14.41 7.22 -6.17
CA GLN A 14 -15.60 6.57 -5.61
C GLN A 14 -15.23 5.33 -4.80
N GLY A 15 -15.90 5.16 -3.66
CA GLY A 15 -15.85 3.96 -2.84
C GLY A 15 -16.75 4.10 -1.62
N ILE A 16 -17.46 3.04 -1.24
CA ILE A 16 -18.54 3.11 -0.23
C ILE A 16 -17.99 3.40 1.16
N ARG A 17 -16.87 2.76 1.51
CA ARG A 17 -16.08 3.03 2.72
C ARG A 17 -14.62 3.02 2.34
N LEU A 18 -14.27 3.96 1.47
CA LEU A 18 -12.89 4.14 1.01
C LEU A 18 -12.05 4.73 2.15
N THR A 19 -10.98 4.03 2.48
CA THR A 19 -9.88 4.56 3.31
C THR A 19 -8.67 4.72 2.41
N VAL A 20 -8.13 5.94 2.33
CA VAL A 20 -6.83 6.21 1.71
C VAL A 20 -5.78 6.20 2.81
N THR A 21 -4.70 5.46 2.60
CA THR A 21 -3.66 5.24 3.61
C THR A 21 -2.38 5.99 3.30
N ASP A 22 -2.05 6.15 2.01
CA ASP A 22 -0.82 6.83 1.58
C ASP A 22 -0.92 7.36 0.15
N LEU A 23 -0.02 8.27 -0.21
CA LEU A 23 0.12 8.83 -1.54
C LEU A 23 1.59 9.02 -1.94
N LEU A 24 1.93 8.71 -3.19
CA LEU A 24 3.25 8.95 -3.76
C LEU A 24 3.15 9.84 -5.02
N PRO A 25 3.62 11.10 -4.97
CA PRO A 25 3.77 11.90 -6.16
C PRO A 25 5.08 11.55 -6.88
N SER A 26 4.97 10.95 -8.07
CA SER A 26 6.11 10.66 -8.96
C SER A 26 6.40 11.82 -9.92
N ALA A 27 5.37 12.60 -10.25
CA ALA A 27 5.44 13.84 -11.02
C ALA A 27 4.20 14.72 -10.68
N PRO A 28 4.12 15.99 -11.14
CA PRO A 28 2.97 16.87 -10.84
C PRO A 28 1.61 16.28 -11.24
N ASP A 29 1.59 15.48 -12.30
CA ASP A 29 0.42 14.83 -12.87
C ASP A 29 0.56 13.30 -12.89
N ASP A 30 1.44 12.75 -12.06
CA ASP A 30 1.59 11.31 -11.84
C ASP A 30 1.65 11.03 -10.33
N VAL A 31 0.51 10.67 -9.76
CA VAL A 31 0.38 10.45 -8.31
C VAL A 31 -0.28 9.10 -8.07
N TRP A 32 0.32 8.30 -7.21
CA TRP A 32 -0.24 7.03 -6.76
C TRP A 32 -0.92 7.21 -5.42
N ALA A 33 -2.04 6.51 -5.20
CA ALA A 33 -2.73 6.47 -3.92
C ALA A 33 -3.05 5.02 -3.55
N THR A 34 -2.84 4.67 -2.28
CA THR A 34 -3.08 3.35 -1.72
C THR A 34 -4.21 3.38 -0.70
N GLY A 35 -4.81 2.22 -0.45
CA GLY A 35 -5.81 2.08 0.60
C GLY A 35 -6.62 0.80 0.50
N ALA A 36 -7.85 0.87 1.00
CA ALA A 36 -8.81 -0.22 0.99
C ALA A 36 -10.25 0.30 0.96
N ALA A 37 -11.19 -0.51 0.45
CA ALA A 37 -12.61 -0.16 0.44
C ALA A 37 -13.51 -1.37 0.73
N PHE A 38 -14.55 -1.15 1.52
CA PHE A 38 -15.61 -2.14 1.75
C PHE A 38 -16.75 -1.99 0.74
N GLY A 39 -17.38 -3.11 0.36
CA GLY A 39 -18.56 -3.15 -0.51
C GLY A 39 -19.90 -3.00 0.25
N VAL A 40 -21.00 -2.83 -0.49
CA VAL A 40 -22.36 -2.75 0.07
C VAL A 40 -22.77 -4.12 0.61
N GLY A 41 -23.42 -4.16 1.79
CA GLY A 41 -24.15 -5.33 2.27
C GLY A 41 -23.30 -6.54 2.65
N GLY A 42 -21.98 -6.40 2.78
CA GLY A 42 -21.13 -7.46 3.31
C GLY A 42 -21.40 -7.70 4.80
N PRO A 43 -21.24 -8.94 5.30
CA PRO A 43 -21.24 -9.17 6.75
C PRO A 43 -20.17 -8.31 7.43
N PRO A 44 -20.33 -7.97 8.73
CA PRO A 44 -19.39 -7.14 9.48
C PRO A 44 -17.92 -7.58 9.37
N ASP A 45 -17.68 -8.87 9.14
CA ASP A 45 -16.35 -9.47 9.07
C ASP A 45 -15.81 -9.64 7.64
N LYS A 46 -16.51 -9.15 6.61
CA LYS A 46 -16.01 -9.23 5.23
C LYS A 46 -14.75 -8.35 5.09
N PRO A 47 -13.60 -8.90 4.67
CA PRO A 47 -12.40 -8.10 4.46
C PRO A 47 -12.62 -7.07 3.34
N PRO A 48 -11.94 -5.91 3.39
CA PRO A 48 -12.00 -4.93 2.33
C PRO A 48 -11.28 -5.42 1.06
N GLY A 49 -11.60 -4.82 -0.07
CA GLY A 49 -10.77 -4.91 -1.27
C GLY A 49 -9.66 -3.87 -1.21
N ILE A 50 -8.48 -4.19 -1.73
CA ILE A 50 -7.43 -3.19 -1.84
C ILE A 50 -7.85 -2.06 -2.79
N VAL A 51 -7.26 -0.88 -2.60
CA VAL A 51 -7.41 0.24 -3.52
C VAL A 51 -6.02 0.71 -3.93
N LEU A 52 -5.75 0.65 -5.23
CA LEU A 52 -4.60 1.29 -5.86
C LEU A 52 -5.10 2.18 -6.99
N ARG A 53 -4.80 3.47 -6.90
CA ARG A 53 -5.21 4.48 -7.88
C ARG A 53 -4.01 5.26 -8.40
N ARG A 54 -4.06 5.66 -9.67
CA ARG A 54 -3.08 6.55 -10.29
C ARG A 54 -3.77 7.76 -10.91
N TRP A 55 -3.37 8.95 -10.49
CA TRP A 55 -3.70 10.22 -11.13
C TRP A 55 -2.79 10.43 -12.34
N ASN A 56 -3.36 10.76 -13.48
CA ASN A 56 -2.63 11.00 -14.74
C ASN A 56 -2.65 12.48 -15.19
N GLY A 57 -3.08 13.40 -14.32
CA GLY A 57 -3.27 14.81 -14.65
C GLY A 57 -4.72 15.21 -14.92
N THR A 58 -5.59 14.26 -15.23
CA THR A 58 -7.00 14.53 -15.56
C THR A 58 -7.98 13.65 -14.79
N GLU A 59 -7.63 12.40 -14.53
CA GLU A 59 -8.50 11.45 -13.83
C GLU A 59 -7.73 10.44 -12.96
N TRP A 60 -8.45 9.80 -12.05
CA TRP A 60 -7.95 8.68 -11.26
C TRP A 60 -8.29 7.35 -11.93
N THR A 61 -7.27 6.59 -12.33
CA THR A 61 -7.43 5.25 -12.89
C THR A 61 -7.26 4.17 -11.83
N SER A 62 -8.02 3.08 -11.92
CA SER A 62 -7.79 1.89 -11.08
C SER A 62 -6.57 1.14 -11.57
N TRP A 63 -5.73 0.70 -10.63
CA TRP A 63 -4.59 -0.18 -10.89
C TRP A 63 -4.69 -1.48 -10.09
N THR A 64 -5.84 -1.73 -9.46
CA THR A 64 -6.04 -2.89 -8.58
C THR A 64 -6.03 -4.22 -9.34
N ASP A 65 -6.47 -4.22 -10.60
CA ASP A 65 -6.40 -5.37 -11.51
C ASP A 65 -4.97 -5.73 -11.94
N ARG A 66 -4.01 -4.81 -11.74
CA ARG A 66 -2.57 -5.01 -12.00
C ARG A 66 -1.78 -5.37 -10.74
N THR A 67 -2.45 -5.97 -9.77
CA THR A 67 -1.84 -6.43 -8.51
C THR A 67 -2.06 -7.94 -8.33
N PRO A 68 -1.18 -8.63 -7.57
CA PRO A 68 -1.24 -10.08 -7.42
C PRO A 68 -2.33 -10.55 -6.44
N PHE A 69 -2.99 -9.64 -5.72
CA PHE A 69 -4.09 -9.95 -4.81
C PHE A 69 -5.06 -8.77 -4.73
N THR A 70 -6.34 -9.04 -4.48
CA THR A 70 -7.39 -7.99 -4.47
C THR A 70 -8.11 -7.83 -3.13
N VAL A 71 -7.89 -8.74 -2.18
CA VAL A 71 -8.58 -8.76 -0.87
C VAL A 71 -7.58 -8.48 0.24
N GLY A 72 -7.79 -7.40 0.98
CA GLY A 72 -6.86 -6.91 1.99
C GLY A 72 -6.75 -5.39 1.99
N ALA A 73 -5.58 -4.86 2.36
CA ALA A 73 -5.30 -3.43 2.36
C ALA A 73 -3.87 -3.14 1.88
N LEU A 74 -3.69 -2.06 1.12
CA LEU A 74 -2.39 -1.43 0.93
C LEU A 74 -2.25 -0.31 1.96
N THR A 75 -1.07 -0.16 2.57
CA THR A 75 -0.90 0.72 3.75
C THR A 75 0.09 1.84 3.50
N SER A 76 1.17 1.61 2.75
CA SER A 76 2.13 2.67 2.39
C SER A 76 2.83 2.39 1.08
N ILE A 77 3.21 3.44 0.34
CA ILE A 77 3.92 3.38 -0.92
C ILE A 77 5.17 4.26 -0.86
N CYS A 78 6.32 3.73 -1.30
CA CYS A 78 7.55 4.51 -1.39
C CYS A 78 8.16 4.47 -2.80
N ALA A 79 8.94 5.50 -3.10
CA ALA A 79 9.67 5.63 -4.35
C ALA A 79 11.07 5.01 -4.30
N ASP A 80 11.65 4.80 -5.48
CA ASP A 80 13.08 4.57 -5.68
C ASP A 80 13.86 5.90 -5.63
N ALA A 81 15.19 5.83 -5.78
CA ALA A 81 16.05 7.01 -5.80
C ALA A 81 15.75 8.01 -6.93
N ARG A 82 14.94 7.63 -7.94
CA ARG A 82 14.52 8.50 -9.05
C ARG A 82 13.10 9.04 -8.85
N GLY A 83 12.47 8.80 -7.70
CA GLY A 83 11.09 9.23 -7.44
C GLY A 83 10.01 8.36 -8.08
N ARG A 84 10.37 7.20 -8.65
CA ARG A 84 9.41 6.28 -9.30
C ARG A 84 8.83 5.31 -8.27
N PRO A 85 7.58 4.84 -8.41
CA PRO A 85 7.00 3.85 -7.50
C PRO A 85 7.90 2.61 -7.42
N ALA A 86 8.14 2.12 -6.21
CA ALA A 86 9.12 1.07 -5.98
C ALA A 86 8.60 -0.06 -5.11
N LEU A 87 7.99 0.27 -3.97
CA LEU A 87 7.52 -0.72 -3.01
C LEU A 87 6.24 -0.23 -2.34
N ILE A 88 5.28 -1.13 -2.16
CA ILE A 88 4.08 -0.90 -1.36
C ILE A 88 4.08 -1.92 -0.24
N SER A 89 3.80 -1.50 0.99
CA SER A 89 3.47 -2.43 2.08
C SER A 89 1.96 -2.66 2.14
N GLY A 90 1.57 -3.87 2.57
CA GLY A 90 0.17 -4.21 2.67
C GLY A 90 -0.10 -5.48 3.45
N TRP A 91 -1.39 -5.78 3.54
CA TRP A 91 -1.95 -6.95 4.15
C TRP A 91 -2.78 -7.70 3.11
N ASP A 92 -2.44 -8.95 2.86
CA ASP A 92 -3.22 -9.87 2.06
C ASP A 92 -4.04 -10.77 2.98
N PHE A 93 -5.35 -10.77 2.79
CA PHE A 93 -6.26 -11.53 3.63
C PHE A 93 -5.99 -13.04 3.54
N TRP A 94 -5.54 -13.54 2.40
CA TRP A 94 -5.38 -14.96 2.12
C TRP A 94 -4.09 -15.56 2.68
N ASP A 95 -3.01 -14.78 2.78
CA ASP A 95 -1.75 -15.18 3.43
C ASP A 95 -1.31 -14.12 4.45
N GLN A 96 -1.60 -14.41 5.71
CA GLN A 96 -1.29 -13.58 6.89
C GLN A 96 -0.09 -14.13 7.68
N SER A 97 0.59 -15.17 7.18
CA SER A 97 1.73 -15.80 7.86
C SER A 97 3.03 -15.01 7.71
N ARG A 98 3.00 -14.00 6.83
CA ARG A 98 4.14 -13.17 6.41
C ARG A 98 3.66 -11.78 6.03
N SER A 99 4.52 -10.80 6.20
CA SER A 99 4.34 -9.45 5.64
C SER A 99 4.21 -9.54 4.12
N HIS A 100 3.34 -8.71 3.53
CA HIS A 100 3.19 -8.62 2.08
C HIS A 100 3.66 -7.25 1.59
N TYR A 101 4.49 -7.28 0.55
CA TYR A 101 4.90 -6.12 -0.21
C TYR A 101 4.55 -6.29 -1.69
N LEU A 102 4.17 -5.20 -2.35
CA LEU A 102 4.11 -5.16 -3.80
C LEU A 102 5.36 -4.45 -4.31
N ARG A 103 6.16 -5.13 -5.14
CA ARG A 103 7.33 -4.58 -5.80
C ARG A 103 6.96 -4.13 -7.21
N TRP A 104 7.35 -2.92 -7.58
CA TRP A 104 7.13 -2.44 -8.94
C TRP A 104 8.07 -3.16 -9.92
N ASP A 105 7.51 -3.81 -10.94
CA ASP A 105 8.24 -4.32 -12.09
C ASP A 105 8.06 -3.33 -13.26
N ALA A 106 9.13 -2.58 -13.53
CA ALA A 106 9.13 -1.58 -14.60
C ALA A 106 9.09 -2.19 -16.00
N ALA A 107 9.53 -3.44 -16.18
CA ALA A 107 9.51 -4.11 -17.48
C ALA A 107 8.10 -4.63 -17.80
N ALA A 108 7.41 -5.17 -16.80
CA ALA A 108 6.04 -5.67 -16.93
C ALA A 108 4.95 -4.59 -16.75
N GLU A 109 5.33 -3.39 -16.30
CA GLU A 109 4.40 -2.31 -15.90
C GLU A 109 3.34 -2.81 -14.90
N ALA A 110 3.78 -3.61 -13.93
CA ALA A 110 2.91 -4.34 -13.02
C ALA A 110 3.51 -4.43 -11.61
N TRP A 111 2.64 -4.69 -10.64
CA TRP A 111 3.04 -4.96 -9.28
C TRP A 111 3.21 -6.47 -9.08
N THR A 112 4.34 -6.88 -8.51
CA THR A 112 4.63 -8.28 -8.19
C THR A 112 4.64 -8.50 -6.68
N SER A 113 4.22 -9.69 -6.24
CA SER A 113 4.16 -10.03 -4.81
C SER A 113 5.56 -10.34 -4.30
N GLN A 114 5.95 -9.67 -3.23
CA GLN A 114 7.13 -9.98 -2.44
C GLN A 114 6.72 -10.24 -0.99
N ARG A 115 7.31 -11.25 -0.35
CA ARG A 115 6.98 -11.64 1.03
C ARG A 115 8.14 -11.33 1.96
N GLY A 116 7.78 -10.90 3.18
CA GLY A 116 8.70 -10.84 4.30
C GLY A 116 9.07 -12.24 4.81
N PRO A 117 9.89 -12.31 5.87
CA PRO A 117 10.27 -13.56 6.53
C PRO A 117 9.06 -14.37 6.98
N ALA A 118 9.17 -15.70 6.98
CA ALA A 118 8.16 -16.59 7.58
C ALA A 118 8.03 -16.33 9.07
N THR A 119 6.84 -16.02 9.54
CA THR A 119 6.58 -15.75 10.96
C THR A 119 5.38 -16.58 11.46
N PRO A 120 5.55 -17.89 11.72
CA PRO A 120 4.43 -18.79 11.99
C PRO A 120 3.58 -18.41 13.21
N GLU A 121 4.20 -17.76 14.20
CA GLU A 121 3.60 -17.43 15.49
C GLU A 121 2.93 -16.05 15.52
N ILE A 122 3.19 -15.20 14.52
CA ILE A 122 2.68 -13.83 14.46
C ILE A 122 2.03 -13.54 13.10
N LYS A 123 1.13 -12.56 13.08
CA LYS A 123 0.46 -12.10 11.86
C LYS A 123 0.88 -10.67 11.60
N PRO A 124 2.06 -10.45 10.99
CA PRO A 124 2.61 -9.12 10.85
C PRO A 124 1.73 -8.27 9.95
N LEU A 125 1.52 -7.03 10.37
CA LEU A 125 0.77 -6.01 9.65
C LEU A 125 1.69 -4.81 9.46
N MET A 126 2.10 -4.57 8.23
CA MET A 126 3.00 -3.49 7.88
C MET A 126 2.21 -2.21 7.64
N ASN A 127 2.65 -1.13 8.28
CA ASN A 127 1.95 0.15 8.29
C ASN A 127 2.68 1.20 7.43
N ASN A 128 4.01 1.14 7.36
CA ASN A 128 4.80 2.13 6.65
C ASN A 128 6.03 1.49 6.00
N VAL A 129 6.44 2.00 4.84
CA VAL A 129 7.65 1.61 4.13
C VAL A 129 8.41 2.83 3.65
N THR A 130 9.74 2.81 3.77
CA THR A 130 10.61 3.88 3.28
C THR A 130 11.85 3.32 2.59
N ALA A 131 12.30 4.00 1.55
CA ALA A 131 13.59 3.73 0.94
C ALA A 131 14.74 4.11 1.88
N ILE A 132 15.84 3.37 1.79
CA ILE A 132 17.10 3.70 2.47
C ILE A 132 17.89 4.64 1.54
N PRO A 133 18.20 5.88 1.98
CA PRO A 133 18.94 6.82 1.15
C PRO A 133 20.28 6.25 0.68
N GLY A 134 20.57 6.38 -0.62
CA GLY A 134 21.82 5.93 -1.22
C GLY A 134 21.92 4.42 -1.51
N THR A 135 20.83 3.66 -1.35
CA THR A 135 20.78 2.22 -1.68
C THR A 135 19.50 1.85 -2.43
N ASP A 136 19.40 0.58 -2.86
CA ASP A 136 18.16 -0.01 -3.40
C ASP A 136 17.31 -0.70 -2.31
N GLY A 137 17.67 -0.51 -1.04
CA GLY A 137 17.04 -1.15 0.12
C GLY A 137 15.88 -0.36 0.72
N PHE A 138 15.11 -1.03 1.58
CA PHE A 138 13.92 -0.48 2.22
C PHE A 138 13.86 -0.86 3.70
N TRP A 139 13.26 0.02 4.51
CA TRP A 139 12.76 -0.30 5.84
C TRP A 139 11.24 -0.35 5.83
N SER A 140 10.68 -1.33 6.53
CA SER A 140 9.24 -1.46 6.77
C SER A 140 8.98 -1.58 8.26
N VAL A 141 7.89 -0.99 8.73
CA VAL A 141 7.50 -0.99 10.14
C VAL A 141 6.01 -1.25 10.30
N GLY A 142 5.67 -1.92 11.39
CA GLY A 142 4.29 -2.22 11.74
C GLY A 142 4.21 -3.05 13.03
N THR A 143 3.27 -3.97 13.09
CA THR A 143 2.95 -4.71 14.32
C THR A 143 2.88 -6.21 14.10
N THR A 144 3.21 -7.00 15.13
CA THR A 144 3.13 -8.47 15.08
C THR A 144 1.70 -9.03 15.10
N SER A 145 0.69 -8.21 15.43
CA SER A 145 -0.72 -8.61 15.51
C SER A 145 -1.64 -7.39 15.44
N ARG A 146 -2.91 -7.59 15.06
CA ARG A 146 -4.01 -6.62 15.21
C ARG A 146 -4.81 -6.76 16.51
N TYR A 147 -4.50 -7.79 17.29
CA TYR A 147 -5.22 -8.12 18.51
C TYR A 147 -4.52 -7.55 19.74
N ALA A 148 -5.30 -7.22 20.77
CA ALA A 148 -4.76 -6.77 22.05
C ALA A 148 -4.10 -7.91 22.86
N TYR A 149 -4.39 -9.17 22.53
CA TYR A 149 -3.83 -10.33 23.22
C TYR A 149 -3.44 -11.46 22.24
N PRO A 150 -2.18 -11.95 22.27
CA PRO A 150 -1.06 -11.33 22.97
C PRO A 150 -0.83 -9.88 22.47
N PRO A 151 -0.31 -8.97 23.30
CA PRO A 151 -0.11 -7.58 22.91
C PRO A 151 0.69 -7.46 21.62
N ALA A 152 0.20 -6.65 20.69
CA ALA A 152 0.93 -6.32 19.48
C ALA A 152 2.28 -5.68 19.82
N GLN A 153 3.35 -6.18 19.22
CA GLN A 153 4.70 -5.65 19.38
C GLN A 153 5.13 -4.94 18.11
N LEU A 154 6.07 -3.99 18.25
CA LEU A 154 6.74 -3.36 17.13
C LEU A 154 7.43 -4.43 16.28
N HIS A 155 7.15 -4.43 14.98
CA HIS A 155 7.78 -5.31 14.00
C HIS A 155 8.46 -4.46 12.93
N ILE A 156 9.73 -4.74 12.66
CA ILE A 156 10.54 -4.00 11.69
C ILE A 156 11.21 -5.00 10.76
N GLU A 157 11.14 -4.74 9.46
CA GLU A 157 11.81 -5.51 8.43
C GLU A 157 12.74 -4.61 7.62
N ARG A 158 13.88 -5.17 7.21
CA ARG A 158 14.85 -4.53 6.32
C ARG A 158 15.01 -5.38 5.07
N TYR A 159 14.90 -4.74 3.92
CA TYR A 159 15.34 -5.27 2.64
C TYR A 159 16.67 -4.60 2.26
N ALA A 160 17.69 -5.40 1.93
CA ALA A 160 19.04 -4.94 1.61
C ALA A 160 19.47 -5.47 0.24
#